data_AF-A0A5N6UB87-F1
#
_entry.id   AF-A0A5N6UB87-F1
#
_cell.length_a   1.000
_cell.length_b   1.000
_cell.length_c   1.000
_cell.angle_alpha   90.00
_cell.angle_beta   90.00
_cell.angle_gamma   90.00
#
_symmetry.space_group_name_H-M   'P 1'
#
loop_
_entity.id
_entity.type
_entity.pdbx_description
1 polymer ?
#
loop_
_entity_poly.entity_id
_entity_poly.type
_entity_poly.pdbx_seq_one_letter_code
_entity_poly.pdbx_strand_id
1 'polypeptide(L)'
;MIEGFRVQENQTKAEVNTLGLLAVESLTPPSPDIPRRRKSRCLELCRFGKDSTELLEQSKITQILEAEAGLLAQDPLRPLQPFLGLGKADTCSSLSALGLPVVWMGLKGAVNYYRLLEAVKGKKIVLCPFAKHIAQILFYLNYKWLEKHMDQGRASVATLILNTCSEEPSKSRRDNVTGYHVRRGKICWTLAACLGAGILLHGGDAIRTIIKETFSVGQLNVFISFVLRTRPGSVRLFHSLEPVVKAIILGVPAVDLRPVVLADNNVLVRQEELAYVYAADQEALADQTTEETWLAMNAESIAKEKMSEFLPNF
;
A
#
# COMPACT_ATOMS: atom_id res chain seq x y z
N MET A 1 30.63 82.61 -19.18
CA MET A 1 30.85 81.54 -20.20
C MET A 1 29.53 80.79 -20.27
N ILE A 2 28.56 81.04 -21.17
CA ILE A 2 28.60 81.08 -22.66
C ILE A 2 29.34 79.83 -23.17
N GLU A 3 28.83 78.86 -23.93
CA GLU A 3 27.66 78.58 -24.80
C GLU A 3 27.16 77.14 -24.47
N GLY A 4 25.94 76.65 -24.73
CA GLY A 4 25.09 76.72 -25.93
C GLY A 4 25.16 75.37 -26.68
N PHE A 5 24.03 74.65 -26.83
CA PHE A 5 23.47 74.18 -28.12
C PHE A 5 22.31 73.18 -27.97
N ARG A 6 21.32 73.41 -28.84
CA ARG A 6 20.04 72.74 -29.07
C ARG A 6 20.18 71.46 -29.92
N VAL A 7 19.27 70.52 -29.67
CA VAL A 7 18.37 69.80 -30.62
C VAL A 7 18.98 69.21 -31.90
N GLN A 8 18.85 67.88 -32.09
CA GLN A 8 18.01 67.29 -33.16
C GLN A 8 17.91 65.75 -33.07
N GLU A 9 16.68 65.27 -33.29
CA GLU A 9 16.31 63.90 -33.62
C GLU A 9 17.09 63.37 -34.84
N ASN A 10 17.35 62.07 -34.89
CA ASN A 10 17.05 61.30 -36.10
C ASN A 10 16.92 59.79 -35.83
N GLN A 11 15.82 59.28 -36.39
CA GLN A 11 15.36 57.90 -36.43
C GLN A 11 16.37 56.98 -37.13
N THR A 12 16.46 55.72 -36.69
CA THR A 12 16.43 54.58 -37.64
C THR A 12 16.15 53.23 -36.95
N LYS A 13 15.27 52.47 -37.62
CA LYS A 13 15.05 51.02 -37.60
C LYS A 13 14.02 50.44 -36.62
N ALA A 14 12.89 50.15 -37.27
CA ALA A 14 11.82 49.27 -36.89
C ALA A 14 12.26 47.80 -36.69
N GLU A 15 11.32 47.05 -36.10
CA GLU A 15 11.12 45.59 -36.22
C GLU A 15 12.16 44.67 -35.56
N VAL A 16 11.86 44.21 -34.34
CA VAL A 16 11.63 42.77 -34.09
C VAL A 16 10.52 42.60 -33.06
N ASN A 17 9.44 42.04 -33.58
CA ASN A 17 8.31 41.40 -32.93
C ASN A 17 8.61 40.63 -31.63
N THR A 18 7.72 40.81 -30.66
CA THR A 18 6.86 39.72 -30.17
C THR A 18 7.57 38.43 -29.76
N LEU A 19 8.10 38.37 -28.54
CA LEU A 19 8.32 37.11 -27.84
C LEU A 19 7.97 37.24 -26.36
N GLY A 20 6.75 36.81 -26.04
CA GLY A 20 6.48 35.98 -24.86
C GLY A 20 6.55 36.66 -23.50
N LEU A 21 5.66 37.62 -23.22
CA LEU A 21 5.04 37.63 -21.89
C LEU A 21 4.22 36.34 -21.78
N LEU A 22 4.84 35.26 -21.30
CA LEU A 22 4.10 34.09 -20.86
C LEU A 22 3.18 34.55 -19.74
N ALA A 23 1.89 34.60 -20.07
CA ALA A 23 0.83 34.65 -19.08
C ALA A 23 1.13 33.56 -18.05
N VAL A 24 1.31 33.97 -16.79
CA VAL A 24 1.12 33.07 -15.68
C VAL A 24 -0.36 32.71 -15.73
N GLU A 25 -0.68 31.62 -16.43
CA GLU A 25 -1.98 30.98 -16.32
C GLU A 25 -2.24 30.81 -14.83
N SER A 26 -3.28 31.48 -14.33
CA SER A 26 -3.75 31.23 -12.98
C SER A 26 -4.13 29.75 -12.94
N LEU A 27 -3.29 28.94 -12.30
CA LEU A 27 -3.60 27.57 -11.92
C LEU A 27 -4.70 27.63 -10.85
N THR A 28 -5.91 27.95 -11.28
CA THR A 28 -7.10 27.52 -10.54
C THR A 28 -6.95 26.01 -10.40
N PRO A 29 -6.83 25.48 -9.17
CA PRO A 29 -6.70 24.04 -9.00
C PRO A 29 -7.90 23.39 -9.69
N PRO A 30 -7.69 22.33 -10.50
CA PRO A 30 -8.78 21.68 -11.20
C PRO A 30 -9.85 21.31 -10.18
N SER A 31 -11.12 21.57 -10.52
CA SER A 31 -12.25 21.22 -9.66
C SER A 31 -12.07 19.78 -9.18
N PRO A 32 -12.27 19.47 -7.88
CA PRO A 32 -12.08 18.12 -7.34
C PRO A 32 -12.94 17.06 -8.06
N ASP A 33 -13.98 17.49 -8.78
CA ASP A 33 -14.81 16.63 -9.63
C ASP A 33 -14.11 16.14 -10.90
N ILE A 34 -13.18 16.92 -11.47
CA ILE A 34 -12.46 16.59 -12.71
C ILE A 34 -11.53 15.38 -12.49
N PRO A 35 -10.66 15.35 -11.47
CA PRO A 35 -9.87 14.16 -11.14
C PRO A 35 -10.75 12.93 -10.92
N ARG A 36 -11.89 13.07 -10.23
CA ARG A 36 -12.78 11.93 -9.95
C ARG A 36 -13.41 11.35 -11.22
N ARG A 37 -13.93 12.21 -12.12
CA ARG A 37 -14.49 11.77 -13.41
C ARG A 37 -13.43 11.10 -14.27
N ARG A 38 -12.22 11.67 -14.33
CA ARG A 38 -11.10 11.11 -15.10
C ARG A 38 -10.70 9.72 -14.59
N LYS A 39 -10.58 9.58 -13.26
CA LYS A 39 -10.32 8.30 -12.60
C LYS A 39 -11.41 7.27 -12.86
N SER A 40 -12.69 7.66 -12.77
CA SER A 40 -13.83 6.77 -13.11
C SER A 40 -13.73 6.29 -14.55
N ARG A 41 -13.51 7.22 -15.49
CA ARG A 41 -13.40 6.90 -16.91
C ARG A 41 -12.22 5.96 -17.21
N CYS A 42 -11.09 6.18 -16.56
CA CYS A 42 -9.94 5.28 -16.64
C CYS A 42 -10.34 3.86 -16.19
N LEU A 43 -11.07 3.71 -15.08
CA LEU A 43 -11.52 2.39 -14.60
C LEU A 43 -12.56 1.73 -15.52
N GLU A 44 -13.47 2.49 -16.15
CA GLU A 44 -14.43 1.98 -17.15
C GLU A 44 -13.73 1.37 -18.38
N LEU A 45 -12.55 1.87 -18.72
CA LEU A 45 -11.74 1.39 -19.84
C LEU A 45 -10.82 0.22 -19.47
N CYS A 46 -10.75 -0.15 -18.20
CA CYS A 46 -9.99 -1.31 -17.76
C CYS A 46 -10.59 -2.59 -18.35
N ARG A 47 -9.71 -3.51 -18.73
CA ARG A 47 -10.02 -4.88 -19.09
C ARG A 47 -9.26 -5.82 -18.16
N PHE A 48 -9.91 -6.89 -17.73
CA PHE A 48 -9.31 -7.91 -16.86
C PHE A 48 -9.90 -9.29 -17.15
N GLY A 49 -9.53 -10.29 -16.35
CA GLY A 49 -9.97 -11.67 -16.53
C GLY A 49 -9.04 -12.47 -17.43
N LYS A 50 -9.31 -13.77 -17.57
CA LYS A 50 -8.44 -14.71 -18.29
C LYS A 50 -8.29 -14.36 -19.77
N ASP A 51 -9.37 -13.88 -20.38
CA ASP A 51 -9.44 -13.54 -21.79
C ASP A 51 -9.37 -12.03 -22.05
N SER A 52 -9.12 -11.22 -21.01
CA SER A 52 -9.01 -9.77 -21.12
C SER A 52 -10.27 -9.05 -21.66
N THR A 53 -11.45 -9.64 -21.42
CA THR A 53 -12.74 -9.12 -21.89
C THR A 53 -13.61 -8.59 -20.75
N GLU A 54 -13.29 -8.90 -19.49
CA GLU A 54 -14.11 -8.50 -18.35
C GLU A 54 -14.00 -6.99 -18.10
N LEU A 55 -15.13 -6.44 -17.65
CA LEU A 55 -15.37 -5.03 -17.38
C LEU A 55 -15.82 -4.84 -15.93
N LEU A 56 -15.47 -3.70 -15.34
CA LEU A 56 -15.94 -3.39 -13.99
C LEU A 56 -17.38 -2.90 -14.03
N GLU A 57 -18.21 -3.42 -13.12
CA GLU A 57 -19.48 -2.79 -12.81
C GLU A 57 -19.26 -1.44 -12.11
N GLN A 58 -20.18 -0.49 -12.30
CA GLN A 58 -20.09 0.85 -11.71
C GLN A 58 -19.96 0.84 -10.18
N SER A 59 -20.60 -0.13 -9.53
CA SER A 59 -20.49 -0.35 -8.07
C SER A 59 -19.04 -0.65 -7.66
N LYS A 60 -18.33 -1.47 -8.45
CA LYS A 60 -16.93 -1.86 -8.21
C LYS A 60 -15.97 -0.72 -8.49
N ILE A 61 -16.25 0.10 -9.51
CA ILE A 61 -15.51 1.34 -9.79
C ILE A 61 -15.57 2.26 -8.56
N THR A 62 -16.77 2.47 -8.02
CA THR A 62 -16.95 3.33 -6.84
C THR A 62 -16.15 2.83 -5.64
N GLN A 63 -16.18 1.52 -5.39
CA GLN A 63 -15.39 0.88 -4.32
C GLN A 63 -13.87 1.05 -4.51
N ILE A 64 -13.38 0.95 -5.75
CA ILE A 64 -11.96 1.15 -6.08
C ILE A 64 -11.55 2.60 -5.82
N LEU A 65 -12.37 3.57 -6.23
CA LEU A 65 -12.11 4.99 -5.99
C LEU A 65 -12.11 5.32 -4.50
N GLU A 66 -13.02 4.73 -3.72
CA GLU A 66 -13.04 4.90 -2.25
C GLU A 66 -11.79 4.31 -1.60
N ALA A 67 -11.35 3.12 -2.02
CA ALA A 67 -10.11 2.53 -1.54
C ALA A 67 -8.89 3.38 -1.92
N GLU A 68 -8.84 3.88 -3.15
CA GLU A 68 -7.72 4.67 -3.65
C GLU A 68 -7.58 6.01 -2.93
N ALA A 69 -8.69 6.67 -2.59
CA ALA A 69 -8.69 7.88 -1.77
C ALA A 69 -8.08 7.65 -0.37
N GLY A 70 -8.10 6.42 0.13
CA GLY A 70 -7.55 6.04 1.44
C GLY A 70 -6.05 5.72 1.46
N LEU A 71 -5.32 5.86 0.35
CA LEU A 71 -3.91 5.45 0.27
C LEU A 71 -2.94 6.29 1.11
N LEU A 72 -3.20 7.58 1.27
CA LEU A 72 -2.36 8.53 2.03
C LEU A 72 -3.15 9.28 3.10
N ALA A 73 -4.28 8.74 3.54
CA ALA A 73 -5.18 9.43 4.47
C ALA A 73 -4.71 9.37 5.94
N GLN A 74 -3.76 8.48 6.27
CA GLN A 74 -3.30 8.27 7.64
C GLN A 74 -1.95 8.93 7.91
N ASP A 75 -1.75 9.39 9.16
CA ASP A 75 -0.42 9.74 9.65
C ASP A 75 0.47 8.49 9.70
N PRO A 76 1.55 8.43 8.90
CA PRO A 76 2.38 7.25 8.79
C PRO A 76 3.30 6.99 9.99
N LEU A 77 3.49 7.95 10.91
CA LEU A 77 4.25 7.70 12.16
C LEU A 77 3.39 7.11 13.26
N ARG A 78 2.08 7.34 13.21
CA ARG A 78 1.18 6.82 14.25
C ARG A 78 1.28 5.30 14.42
N PRO A 79 1.39 4.49 13.35
CA PRO A 79 1.71 3.06 13.46
C PRO A 79 3.07 2.72 14.08
N LEU A 80 4.04 3.63 14.00
CA LEU A 80 5.43 3.45 14.44
C LEU A 80 5.69 3.99 15.85
N GLN A 81 4.70 4.63 16.47
CA GLN A 81 4.75 5.10 17.87
C GLN A 81 5.28 4.08 18.88
N PRO A 82 4.97 2.77 18.79
CA PRO A 82 5.51 1.78 19.72
C PRO A 82 7.05 1.71 19.75
N PHE A 83 7.75 2.15 18.70
CA PHE A 83 9.21 2.14 18.62
C PHE A 83 9.84 3.41 19.21
N LEU A 84 9.08 4.51 19.30
CA LEU A 84 9.58 5.82 19.75
C LEU A 84 9.74 5.89 21.27
N GLY A 85 8.90 5.17 22.02
CA GLY A 85 8.90 5.14 23.48
C GLY A 85 9.94 4.20 24.11
N LEU A 86 10.67 3.43 23.30
CA LEU A 86 11.62 2.42 23.79
C LEU A 86 12.95 3.04 24.21
N GLY A 87 13.43 2.65 25.38
CA GLY A 87 14.75 3.01 25.90
C GLY A 87 15.88 2.31 25.12
N LYS A 88 17.10 2.85 25.22
CA LYS A 88 18.29 2.26 24.55
C LYS A 88 18.63 0.84 25.05
N ALA A 89 18.10 0.42 26.19
CA ALA A 89 18.32 -0.90 26.78
C ALA A 89 17.23 -1.93 26.40
N ASP A 90 16.20 -1.52 25.65
CA ASP A 90 15.10 -2.42 25.29
C ASP A 90 15.51 -3.34 24.14
N THR A 91 15.72 -4.62 24.47
CA THR A 91 16.09 -5.68 23.52
C THR A 91 14.89 -6.39 22.91
N CYS A 92 13.68 -5.84 23.07
CA CYS A 92 12.48 -6.48 22.57
C CYS A 92 12.48 -6.53 21.03
N SER A 93 12.02 -7.64 20.47
CA SER A 93 11.81 -7.76 19.03
C SER A 93 10.76 -6.74 18.58
N SER A 94 10.94 -6.19 17.39
CA SER A 94 9.96 -5.29 16.75
C SER A 94 8.55 -5.88 16.65
N LEU A 95 8.41 -7.20 16.46
CA LEU A 95 7.11 -7.87 16.53
C LEU A 95 6.49 -7.76 17.93
N SER A 96 7.29 -7.97 18.99
CA SER A 96 6.80 -7.86 20.37
C SER A 96 6.41 -6.43 20.72
N ALA A 97 7.14 -5.43 20.22
CA ALA A 97 6.78 -4.02 20.40
C ALA A 97 5.41 -3.68 19.76
N LEU A 98 5.03 -4.38 18.69
CA LEU A 98 3.71 -4.29 18.07
C LEU A 98 2.64 -5.17 18.75
N GLY A 99 2.97 -5.86 19.84
CA GLY A 99 2.08 -6.81 20.51
C GLY A 99 1.87 -8.11 19.73
N LEU A 100 2.78 -8.46 18.83
CA LEU A 100 2.72 -9.65 17.99
C LEU A 100 3.61 -10.78 18.53
N PRO A 101 3.21 -12.06 18.39
CA PRO A 101 4.05 -13.19 18.72
C PRO A 101 5.33 -13.21 17.88
N VAL A 102 6.49 -13.33 18.54
CA VAL A 102 7.81 -13.41 17.87
C VAL A 102 7.93 -14.70 17.04
N VAL A 103 7.43 -15.82 17.56
CA VAL A 103 7.40 -17.09 16.82
C VAL A 103 6.19 -17.07 15.87
N TRP A 104 6.46 -16.82 14.59
CA TRP A 104 5.45 -16.71 13.55
C TRP A 104 5.49 -17.82 12.49
N MET A 105 6.63 -18.51 12.32
CA MET A 105 6.82 -19.59 11.34
C MET A 105 6.60 -21.00 11.95
N GLY A 106 6.27 -21.98 11.11
CA GLY A 106 5.98 -23.36 11.49
C GLY A 106 4.59 -23.52 12.13
N LEU A 107 4.22 -24.76 12.48
CA LEU A 107 2.88 -25.06 13.02
C LEU A 107 2.58 -24.27 14.30
N LYS A 108 3.57 -24.14 15.19
CA LYS A 108 3.46 -23.32 16.41
C LYS A 108 3.17 -21.85 16.09
N GLY A 109 3.88 -21.28 15.11
CA GLY A 109 3.64 -19.91 14.66
C GLY A 109 2.25 -19.71 14.07
N ALA A 110 1.79 -20.67 13.26
CA ALA A 110 0.46 -20.62 12.66
C ALA A 110 -0.64 -20.62 13.74
N VAL A 111 -0.49 -21.46 14.77
CA VAL A 111 -1.40 -21.50 15.92
C VAL A 111 -1.40 -20.19 16.71
N ASN A 112 -0.22 -19.62 16.98
CA ASN A 112 -0.10 -18.34 17.70
C ASN A 112 -0.86 -17.22 16.98
N TYR A 113 -0.63 -17.08 15.67
CA TYR A 113 -1.25 -16.02 14.87
C TYR A 113 -2.74 -16.29 14.61
N TYR A 114 -3.16 -17.55 14.43
CA TYR A 114 -4.57 -17.90 14.34
C TYR A 114 -5.34 -17.48 15.59
N ARG A 115 -4.85 -17.85 16.79
CA ARG A 115 -5.47 -17.48 18.08
C ARG A 115 -5.52 -15.97 18.28
N LEU A 116 -4.43 -15.27 17.96
CA LEU A 116 -4.39 -13.81 18.01
C LEU A 116 -5.46 -13.19 17.10
N LEU A 117 -5.53 -13.62 15.85
CA LEU A 117 -6.46 -13.08 14.86
C LEU A 117 -7.92 -13.42 15.20
N GLU A 118 -8.21 -14.59 15.77
CA GLU A 118 -9.54 -14.94 16.31
C GLU A 118 -9.91 -14.06 17.52
N ALA A 119 -8.97 -13.80 18.43
CA ALA A 119 -9.19 -12.89 19.56
C ALA A 119 -9.47 -11.45 19.08
N VAL A 120 -8.76 -10.99 18.05
CA VAL A 120 -8.99 -9.67 17.41
C VAL A 120 -10.35 -9.64 16.71
N LYS A 121 -10.70 -10.69 15.96
CA LYS A 121 -12.02 -10.83 15.31
C LYS A 121 -13.15 -10.81 16.35
N GLY A 122 -12.96 -11.51 17.46
CA GLY A 122 -13.87 -11.54 18.61
C GLY A 122 -13.81 -10.32 19.53
N LYS A 123 -13.05 -9.27 19.17
CA LYS A 123 -12.88 -8.03 19.93
C LYS A 123 -12.34 -8.21 21.37
N LYS A 124 -11.69 -9.33 21.66
CA LYS A 124 -11.02 -9.59 22.94
C LYS A 124 -9.67 -8.87 23.04
N ILE A 125 -9.02 -8.65 21.90
CA ILE A 125 -7.76 -7.92 21.76
C ILE A 125 -7.95 -6.85 20.70
N VAL A 126 -7.37 -5.68 20.91
CA VAL A 126 -7.34 -4.59 19.92
C VAL A 126 -5.90 -4.41 19.44
N LEU A 127 -5.66 -4.71 18.17
CA LEU A 127 -4.41 -4.36 17.49
C LEU A 127 -4.58 -3.06 16.73
N CYS A 128 -3.53 -2.25 16.66
CA CYS A 128 -3.50 -1.15 15.70
C CYS A 128 -3.60 -1.71 14.27
N PRO A 129 -4.12 -0.93 13.30
CA PRO A 129 -4.32 -1.42 11.93
C PRO A 129 -3.06 -2.01 11.30
N PHE A 130 -1.91 -1.36 11.50
CA PHE A 130 -0.62 -1.84 10.98
C PHE A 130 -0.23 -3.20 11.56
N ALA A 131 -0.21 -3.35 12.89
CA ALA A 131 0.09 -4.63 13.54
C ALA A 131 -0.87 -5.74 13.10
N LYS A 132 -2.15 -5.42 12.91
CA LYS A 132 -3.15 -6.35 12.38
C LYS A 132 -2.81 -6.81 10.95
N HIS A 133 -2.43 -5.90 10.06
CA HIS A 133 -2.05 -6.25 8.68
C HIS A 133 -0.77 -7.09 8.66
N ILE A 134 0.24 -6.76 9.49
CA ILE A 134 1.45 -7.58 9.66
C ILE A 134 1.08 -8.99 10.15
N ALA A 135 0.20 -9.10 11.16
CA ALA A 135 -0.25 -10.39 11.65
C ALA A 135 -0.96 -11.23 10.60
N GLN A 136 -1.78 -10.60 9.75
CA GLN A 136 -2.44 -11.27 8.64
C GLN A 136 -1.44 -11.76 7.58
N ILE A 137 -0.44 -10.94 7.24
CA ILE A 137 0.63 -11.31 6.29
C ILE A 137 1.43 -12.50 6.84
N LEU A 138 1.93 -12.40 8.08
CA LEU A 138 2.73 -13.45 8.71
C LEU A 138 1.95 -14.78 8.78
N PHE A 139 0.67 -14.73 9.12
CA PHE A 139 -0.19 -15.91 9.11
C PHE A 139 -0.31 -16.52 7.71
N TYR A 140 -0.53 -15.69 6.68
CA TYR A 140 -0.64 -16.14 5.30
C TYR A 140 0.67 -16.73 4.75
N LEU A 141 1.80 -16.05 4.96
CA LEU A 141 3.12 -16.52 4.54
C LEU A 141 3.46 -17.85 5.19
N ASN A 142 3.26 -17.96 6.51
CA ASN A 142 3.49 -19.22 7.20
C ASN A 142 2.52 -20.33 6.76
N TYR A 143 1.26 -20.01 6.52
CA TYR A 143 0.29 -20.97 5.96
C TYR A 143 0.77 -21.52 4.60
N LYS A 144 1.26 -20.66 3.71
CA LYS A 144 1.83 -21.05 2.41
C LYS A 144 3.10 -21.88 2.56
N TRP A 145 3.96 -21.52 3.50
CA TRP A 145 5.15 -22.30 3.82
C TRP A 145 4.78 -23.72 4.30
N LEU A 146 3.81 -23.84 5.21
CA LEU A 146 3.30 -25.13 5.71
C LEU A 146 2.67 -25.98 4.62
N GLU A 147 1.92 -25.36 3.69
CA GLU A 147 1.36 -26.08 2.52
C GLU A 147 2.47 -26.73 1.68
N LYS A 148 3.63 -26.08 1.54
CA LYS A 148 4.75 -26.59 0.75
C LYS A 148 5.60 -27.62 1.50
N HIS A 149 5.77 -27.46 2.81
CA HIS A 149 6.80 -28.19 3.58
C HIS A 149 6.28 -29.26 4.53
N MET A 150 4.98 -29.28 4.84
CA MET A 150 4.41 -30.37 5.63
C MET A 150 3.91 -31.46 4.70
N ASP A 151 4.34 -32.71 4.95
CA ASP A 151 3.73 -33.88 4.35
C ASP A 151 2.25 -33.90 4.70
N GLN A 152 1.41 -33.55 3.73
CA GLN A 152 0.00 -33.27 3.98
C GLN A 152 -0.81 -34.52 4.32
N GLY A 153 -0.25 -35.73 4.18
CA GLY A 153 -0.94 -36.99 4.46
C GLY A 153 -2.40 -36.95 4.00
N ARG A 154 -3.34 -37.07 4.96
CA ARG A 154 -4.79 -36.82 4.73
C ARG A 154 -5.32 -35.48 5.28
N ALA A 155 -4.54 -34.70 6.02
CA ALA A 155 -5.03 -33.54 6.76
C ALA A 155 -4.52 -32.22 6.17
N SER A 156 -5.43 -31.31 5.84
CA SER A 156 -5.07 -29.97 5.37
C SER A 156 -4.38 -29.15 6.46
N VAL A 157 -3.56 -28.16 6.08
CA VAL A 157 -2.90 -27.23 7.02
C VAL A 157 -3.91 -26.58 7.97
N ALA A 158 -5.09 -26.17 7.48
CA ALA A 158 -6.16 -25.66 8.33
C ALA A 158 -6.63 -26.68 9.38
N THR A 159 -6.72 -27.95 9.03
CA THR A 159 -7.06 -29.04 9.97
C THR A 159 -5.96 -29.21 11.03
N LEU A 160 -4.69 -29.18 10.62
CA LEU A 160 -3.56 -29.28 11.55
C LEU A 160 -3.54 -28.13 12.56
N ILE A 161 -3.77 -26.90 12.10
CA ILE A 161 -3.85 -25.71 12.97
C ILE A 161 -4.98 -25.88 14.00
N LEU A 162 -6.19 -26.27 13.56
CA LEU A 162 -7.35 -26.43 14.43
C LEU A 162 -7.16 -27.56 15.45
N ASN A 163 -6.67 -28.72 15.02
CA ASN A 163 -6.36 -29.84 15.90
C ASN A 163 -5.36 -29.43 17.00
N THR A 164 -4.33 -28.67 16.63
CA THR A 164 -3.33 -28.16 17.57
C THR A 164 -3.92 -27.10 18.52
N CYS A 165 -4.98 -26.41 18.11
CA CYS A 165 -5.74 -25.52 18.97
C CYS A 165 -6.71 -26.26 19.91
N SER A 166 -6.80 -27.60 19.84
CA SER A 166 -7.84 -28.40 20.48
C SER A 166 -9.25 -28.01 20.00
N GLU A 167 -9.36 -27.50 18.78
CA GLU A 167 -10.60 -27.12 18.14
C GLU A 167 -11.05 -28.21 17.16
N GLU A 168 -12.30 -28.67 17.29
CA GLU A 168 -12.88 -29.60 16.32
C GLU A 168 -12.85 -28.99 14.91
N PRO A 169 -12.25 -29.66 13.91
CA PRO A 169 -12.09 -29.13 12.57
C PRO A 169 -13.38 -29.31 11.75
N SER A 170 -14.42 -28.55 12.07
CA SER A 170 -15.62 -28.49 11.24
C SER A 170 -15.35 -27.76 9.92
N LYS A 171 -16.22 -27.95 8.92
CA LYS A 171 -16.13 -27.22 7.63
C LYS A 171 -16.09 -25.70 7.87
N SER A 172 -17.02 -25.19 8.69
CA SER A 172 -17.10 -23.76 9.03
C SER A 172 -15.81 -23.22 9.65
N ARG A 173 -15.16 -23.98 10.55
CA ARG A 173 -13.89 -23.57 11.16
C ARG A 173 -12.73 -23.59 10.18
N ARG A 174 -12.66 -24.60 9.30
CA ARG A 174 -11.66 -24.62 8.22
C ARG A 174 -11.86 -23.45 7.26
N ASP A 175 -13.10 -23.16 6.89
CA ASP A 175 -13.45 -22.02 6.03
C ASP A 175 -13.13 -20.69 6.71
N ASN A 176 -13.20 -20.61 8.04
CA ASN A 176 -12.74 -19.44 8.78
C ASN A 176 -11.20 -19.28 8.73
N VAL A 177 -10.44 -20.38 8.79
CA VAL A 177 -8.98 -20.33 8.60
C VAL A 177 -8.66 -19.84 7.18
N THR A 178 -9.18 -20.50 6.16
CA THR A 178 -8.78 -20.26 4.76
C THR A 178 -9.52 -19.08 4.13
N GLY A 179 -10.85 -19.08 4.20
CA GLY A 179 -11.74 -18.11 3.58
C GLY A 179 -11.76 -16.74 4.26
N TYR A 180 -11.42 -16.67 5.56
CA TYR A 180 -11.33 -15.40 6.29
C TYR A 180 -9.88 -14.96 6.54
N HIS A 181 -9.10 -15.70 7.34
CA HIS A 181 -7.76 -15.24 7.76
C HIS A 181 -6.71 -15.31 6.66
N VAL A 182 -6.56 -16.48 6.02
CA VAL A 182 -5.60 -16.66 4.91
C VAL A 182 -5.95 -15.73 3.75
N ARG A 183 -7.24 -15.57 3.40
CA ARG A 183 -7.68 -14.62 2.36
C ARG A 183 -7.26 -13.18 2.67
N ARG A 184 -7.47 -12.70 3.91
CA ARG A 184 -7.11 -11.32 4.30
C ARG A 184 -5.60 -11.11 4.31
N GLY A 185 -4.85 -12.10 4.79
CA GLY A 185 -3.39 -12.09 4.71
C GLY A 185 -2.88 -12.07 3.28
N LYS A 186 -3.49 -12.85 2.38
CA LYS A 186 -3.22 -12.82 0.94
C LYS A 186 -3.43 -11.42 0.36
N ILE A 187 -4.56 -10.76 0.65
CA ILE A 187 -4.84 -9.40 0.17
C ILE A 187 -3.75 -8.42 0.65
N CYS A 188 -3.44 -8.41 1.95
CA CYS A 188 -2.42 -7.52 2.51
C CYS A 188 -1.05 -7.77 1.89
N TRP A 189 -0.68 -9.04 1.70
CA TRP A 189 0.56 -9.44 1.07
C TRP A 189 0.63 -9.00 -0.39
N THR A 190 -0.43 -9.24 -1.18
CA THR A 190 -0.46 -8.86 -2.60
C THR A 190 -0.33 -7.36 -2.78
N LEU A 191 -0.97 -6.56 -1.93
CA LEU A 191 -0.82 -5.11 -1.91
C LEU A 191 0.62 -4.69 -1.58
N ALA A 192 1.19 -5.22 -0.49
CA ALA A 192 2.56 -4.92 -0.07
C ALA A 192 3.60 -5.32 -1.13
N ALA A 193 3.42 -6.49 -1.76
CA ALA A 193 4.34 -6.99 -2.77
C ALA A 193 4.32 -6.14 -4.05
N CYS A 194 3.13 -5.70 -4.51
CA CYS A 194 2.99 -4.99 -5.77
C CYS A 194 3.18 -3.47 -5.65
N LEU A 195 2.79 -2.87 -4.52
CA LEU A 195 2.79 -1.42 -4.34
C LEU A 195 3.89 -0.94 -3.38
N GLY A 196 4.62 -1.86 -2.74
CA GLY A 196 5.61 -1.57 -1.71
C GLY A 196 5.05 -1.74 -0.30
N ALA A 197 5.87 -2.26 0.61
CA ALA A 197 5.43 -2.64 1.95
C ALA A 197 5.01 -1.45 2.82
N GLY A 198 5.43 -0.22 2.48
CA GLY A 198 4.97 1.01 3.11
C GLY A 198 3.46 1.27 2.98
N ILE A 199 2.76 0.60 2.06
CA ILE A 199 1.29 0.65 2.00
C ILE A 199 0.63 0.19 3.31
N LEU A 200 1.30 -0.66 4.09
CA LEU A 200 0.79 -1.11 5.38
C LEU A 200 0.78 0.01 6.44
N LEU A 201 1.63 1.02 6.27
CA LEU A 201 1.76 2.20 7.14
C LEU A 201 0.83 3.33 6.69
N HIS A 202 0.83 3.64 5.39
CA HIS A 202 0.06 4.77 4.84
C HIS A 202 -1.35 4.40 4.40
N GLY A 203 -1.50 3.24 3.76
CA GLY A 203 -2.72 2.79 3.09
C GLY A 203 -3.69 2.03 4.00
N GLY A 204 -3.64 2.24 5.31
CA GLY A 204 -4.47 1.51 6.27
C GLY A 204 -5.98 1.65 6.00
N ASP A 205 -6.40 2.81 5.49
CA ASP A 205 -7.79 3.07 5.08
C ASP A 205 -8.15 2.33 3.79
N ALA A 206 -7.28 2.39 2.78
CA ALA A 206 -7.43 1.63 1.54
C ALA A 206 -7.58 0.13 1.81
N ILE A 207 -6.67 -0.45 2.60
CA ILE A 207 -6.68 -1.88 2.96
C ILE A 207 -7.98 -2.23 3.70
N ARG A 208 -8.42 -1.38 4.63
CA ARG A 208 -9.70 -1.58 5.34
C ARG A 208 -10.86 -1.64 4.36
N THR A 209 -10.95 -0.72 3.40
CA THR A 209 -12.02 -0.69 2.40
C THR A 209 -11.98 -1.94 1.53
N ILE A 210 -10.81 -2.32 0.99
CA ILE A 210 -10.64 -3.53 0.15
C ILE A 210 -11.11 -4.79 0.89
N ILE A 211 -10.74 -4.92 2.17
CA ILE A 211 -11.12 -6.08 3.00
C ILE A 211 -12.62 -6.05 3.34
N LYS A 212 -13.18 -4.88 3.66
CA LYS A 212 -14.59 -4.70 4.03
C LYS A 212 -15.50 -5.00 2.85
N GLU A 213 -15.18 -4.45 1.69
CA GLU A 213 -15.94 -4.62 0.44
C GLU A 213 -15.66 -5.96 -0.25
N THR A 214 -14.77 -6.78 0.33
CA THR A 214 -14.48 -8.16 -0.09
C THR A 214 -14.05 -8.28 -1.55
N PHE A 215 -13.10 -7.43 -1.97
CA PHE A 215 -12.63 -7.40 -3.37
C PHE A 215 -12.34 -8.81 -3.90
N SER A 216 -12.80 -9.06 -5.14
CA SER A 216 -12.46 -10.27 -5.89
C SER A 216 -11.00 -10.18 -6.36
N VAL A 217 -10.46 -11.30 -6.86
CA VAL A 217 -9.09 -11.30 -7.44
C VAL A 217 -9.01 -10.32 -8.61
N GLY A 218 -10.00 -10.32 -9.51
CA GLY A 218 -10.06 -9.37 -10.61
C GLY A 218 -10.11 -7.91 -10.14
N GLN A 219 -10.97 -7.61 -9.15
CA GLN A 219 -11.07 -6.26 -8.60
C GLN A 219 -9.77 -5.80 -7.91
N LEU A 220 -9.06 -6.70 -7.22
CA LEU A 220 -7.77 -6.40 -6.61
C LEU A 220 -6.68 -6.14 -7.67
N ASN A 221 -6.64 -6.94 -8.73
CA ASN A 221 -5.72 -6.73 -9.87
C ASN A 221 -5.94 -5.36 -10.50
N VAL A 222 -7.20 -5.01 -10.77
CA VAL A 222 -7.58 -3.69 -11.29
C VAL A 222 -7.14 -2.59 -10.33
N PHE A 223 -7.43 -2.70 -9.04
CA PHE A 223 -7.03 -1.69 -8.05
C PHE A 223 -5.52 -1.45 -8.07
N ILE A 224 -4.72 -2.52 -8.01
CA ILE A 224 -3.25 -2.41 -8.00
C ILE A 224 -2.74 -1.77 -9.28
N SER A 225 -3.19 -2.24 -10.44
CA SER A 225 -2.79 -1.66 -11.73
C SER A 225 -3.22 -0.20 -11.88
N PHE A 226 -4.40 0.16 -11.38
CA PHE A 226 -4.89 1.53 -11.38
C PHE A 226 -4.01 2.44 -10.52
N VAL A 227 -3.62 1.99 -9.33
CA VAL A 227 -2.72 2.72 -8.43
C VAL A 227 -1.33 2.87 -9.06
N LEU A 228 -0.78 1.82 -9.67
CA LEU A 228 0.52 1.92 -10.36
C LEU A 228 0.53 2.97 -11.49
N ARG A 229 -0.60 3.13 -12.19
CA ARG A 229 -0.74 4.10 -13.28
C ARG A 229 -1.01 5.52 -12.81
N THR A 230 -1.78 5.69 -11.74
CA THR A 230 -2.28 7.01 -11.32
C THR A 230 -1.58 7.55 -10.07
N ARG A 231 -0.83 6.73 -9.36
CA ARG A 231 -0.19 7.06 -8.08
C ARG A 231 1.29 6.65 -7.99
N PRO A 232 2.12 6.90 -9.03
CA PRO A 232 3.52 6.47 -9.02
C PRO A 232 4.35 7.14 -7.92
N GLY A 233 4.03 8.38 -7.53
CA GLY A 233 4.65 9.05 -6.39
C GLY A 233 4.36 8.31 -5.09
N SER A 234 3.09 7.98 -4.85
CA SER A 234 2.69 7.20 -3.66
C SER A 234 3.35 5.83 -3.64
N VAL A 235 3.42 5.14 -4.78
CA VAL A 235 4.06 3.83 -4.89
C VAL A 235 5.56 3.91 -4.60
N ARG A 236 6.26 4.92 -5.12
CA ARG A 236 7.69 5.15 -4.78
C ARG A 236 7.88 5.34 -3.28
N LEU A 237 7.03 6.14 -2.64
CA LEU A 237 7.05 6.33 -1.18
C LEU A 237 6.86 5.00 -0.45
N PHE A 238 5.89 4.18 -0.85
CA PHE A 238 5.65 2.88 -0.23
C PHE A 238 6.83 1.92 -0.38
N HIS A 239 7.53 1.93 -1.52
CA HIS A 239 8.74 1.15 -1.73
C HIS A 239 9.91 1.64 -0.89
N SER A 240 10.06 2.96 -0.70
CA SER A 240 11.14 3.52 0.14
C SER A 240 11.10 3.02 1.58
N LEU A 241 9.90 2.65 2.08
CA LEU A 241 9.68 2.11 3.42
C LEU A 241 9.78 0.58 3.51
N GLU A 242 10.03 -0.12 2.41
CA GLU A 242 10.21 -1.57 2.43
C GLU A 242 11.28 -2.06 3.41
N PRO A 243 12.47 -1.44 3.53
CA PRO A 243 13.50 -1.89 4.47
C PRO A 243 13.01 -1.88 5.92
N VAL A 244 12.24 -0.84 6.31
CA VAL A 244 11.68 -0.71 7.67
C VAL A 244 10.67 -1.82 7.94
N VAL A 245 9.73 -2.02 7.02
CA VAL A 245 8.70 -3.05 7.19
C VAL A 245 9.31 -4.46 7.15
N LYS A 246 10.31 -4.70 6.30
CA LYS A 246 11.09 -5.94 6.27
C LYS A 246 11.78 -6.19 7.61
N ALA A 247 12.48 -5.21 8.17
CA ALA A 247 13.12 -5.34 9.47
C ALA A 247 12.12 -5.66 10.60
N ILE A 248 10.92 -5.05 10.57
CA ILE A 248 9.83 -5.37 11.51
C ILE A 248 9.37 -6.82 11.36
N ILE A 249 9.11 -7.27 10.13
CA ILE A 249 8.65 -8.63 9.83
C ILE A 249 9.68 -9.68 10.26
N LEU A 250 10.96 -9.39 10.06
CA LEU A 250 12.09 -10.25 10.47
C LEU A 250 12.35 -10.20 11.99
N GLY A 251 11.65 -9.35 12.72
CA GLY A 251 11.75 -9.28 14.17
C GLY A 251 13.04 -8.64 14.68
N VAL A 252 13.68 -7.79 13.87
CA VAL A 252 14.87 -6.99 14.26
C VAL A 252 14.62 -6.28 15.59
N PRO A 253 15.62 -6.11 16.47
CA PRO A 253 15.45 -5.39 17.73
C PRO A 253 14.81 -4.02 17.51
N ALA A 254 13.81 -3.72 18.32
CA ALA A 254 13.01 -2.51 18.15
C ALA A 254 13.84 -1.22 18.33
N VAL A 255 14.90 -1.27 19.15
CA VAL A 255 15.86 -0.18 19.35
C VAL A 255 16.59 0.21 18.04
N ASP A 256 16.83 -0.74 17.15
CA ASP A 256 17.54 -0.51 15.88
C ASP A 256 16.66 0.21 14.85
N LEU A 257 15.33 0.13 15.01
CA LEU A 257 14.37 0.86 14.17
C LEU A 257 14.21 2.32 14.59
N ARG A 258 14.50 2.63 15.86
CA ARG A 258 14.27 3.96 16.44
C ARG A 258 14.96 5.09 15.67
N PRO A 259 16.24 4.99 15.26
CA PRO A 259 16.90 6.06 14.49
C PRO A 259 16.20 6.34 13.16
N VAL A 260 15.69 5.30 12.49
CA VAL A 260 14.98 5.43 11.21
C VAL A 260 13.66 6.17 11.40
N VAL A 261 12.88 5.80 12.43
CA VAL A 261 11.62 6.49 12.75
C VAL A 261 11.87 7.94 13.17
N LEU A 262 12.98 8.23 13.86
CA LEU A 262 13.33 9.59 14.29
C LEU A 262 13.82 10.48 13.14
N ALA A 263 14.57 9.93 12.17
CA ALA A 263 14.97 10.66 10.97
C ALA A 263 13.75 11.10 10.14
N ASP A 264 12.74 10.23 10.04
CA ASP A 264 11.48 10.50 9.33
C ASP A 264 10.50 11.40 10.11
N ASN A 265 10.82 11.76 11.36
CA ASN A 265 9.97 12.61 12.21
C ASN A 265 10.20 14.11 12.00
N ASN A 266 11.05 14.50 11.03
CA ASN A 266 11.17 15.90 10.65
C ASN A 266 9.97 16.33 9.80
N VAL A 267 9.04 17.07 10.43
CA VAL A 267 7.78 17.51 9.82
C VAL A 267 7.97 18.25 8.50
N LEU A 268 8.99 19.09 8.37
CA LEU A 268 9.23 19.90 7.17
C LEU A 268 9.67 19.03 5.99
N VAL A 269 10.67 18.17 6.20
CA VAL A 269 11.15 17.21 5.19
C VAL A 269 10.00 16.33 4.69
N ARG A 270 9.12 15.93 5.61
CA ARG A 270 7.97 15.09 5.30
C ARG A 270 6.89 15.80 4.49
N GLN A 271 6.64 17.08 4.78
CA GLN A 271 5.69 17.89 4.00
C GLN A 271 6.20 18.09 2.57
N GLU A 272 7.49 18.35 2.40
CA GLU A 272 8.11 18.47 1.08
C GLU A 272 8.05 17.15 0.30
N GLU A 273 8.37 16.02 0.95
CA GLU A 273 8.28 14.69 0.34
C GLU A 273 6.84 14.37 -0.09
N LEU A 274 5.85 14.61 0.78
CA LEU A 274 4.44 14.40 0.45
C LEU A 274 3.98 15.34 -0.68
N ALA A 275 4.42 16.59 -0.69
CA ALA A 275 4.10 17.52 -1.79
C ALA A 275 4.66 17.02 -3.13
N TYR A 276 5.90 16.53 -3.13
CA TYR A 276 6.52 15.91 -4.31
C TYR A 276 5.76 14.65 -4.77
N VAL A 277 5.36 13.79 -3.82
CA VAL A 277 4.53 12.61 -4.08
C VAL A 277 3.20 13.01 -4.73
N TYR A 278 2.50 14.00 -4.18
CA TYR A 278 1.23 14.46 -4.74
C TYR A 278 1.40 15.09 -6.12
N ALA A 279 2.45 15.87 -6.35
CA ALA A 279 2.72 16.46 -7.66
C ALA A 279 2.91 15.37 -8.73
N ALA A 280 3.75 14.37 -8.45
CA ALA A 280 3.99 13.26 -9.37
C ALA A 280 2.72 12.42 -9.64
N ASP A 281 1.87 12.24 -8.63
CA ASP A 281 0.59 11.54 -8.79
C ASP A 281 -0.40 12.35 -9.65
N GLN A 282 -0.44 13.68 -9.49
CA GLN A 282 -1.30 14.54 -10.31
C GLN A 282 -0.84 14.58 -11.77
N GLU A 283 0.47 14.67 -12.00
CA GLU A 283 1.07 14.60 -13.33
C GLU A 283 0.72 13.27 -14.01
N ALA A 284 0.97 12.14 -13.33
CA ALA A 284 0.65 10.82 -13.86
C ALA A 284 -0.84 10.62 -14.16
N LEU A 285 -1.73 11.22 -13.35
CA LEU A 285 -3.17 11.22 -13.62
C LEU A 285 -3.54 12.11 -14.82
N ALA A 286 -2.88 13.25 -14.98
CA ALA A 286 -3.07 14.16 -16.10
C ALA A 286 -2.63 13.54 -17.43
N ASP A 287 -1.64 12.66 -17.39
CA ASP A 287 -1.13 11.91 -18.55
C ASP A 287 -1.99 10.69 -18.92
N GLN A 288 -2.92 10.25 -18.05
CA GLN A 288 -3.77 9.12 -18.39
C GLN A 288 -4.73 9.49 -19.53
N THR A 289 -4.66 8.72 -20.62
CA THR A 289 -5.64 8.74 -21.71
C THR A 289 -6.98 8.19 -21.19
N THR A 290 -8.08 8.85 -21.57
CA THR A 290 -9.46 8.44 -21.22
C THR A 290 -10.21 7.85 -22.41
N GLU A 291 -9.46 7.41 -23.42
CA GLU A 291 -9.98 6.89 -24.69
C GLU A 291 -9.48 5.48 -24.98
N GLU A 292 -8.29 5.11 -24.47
CA GLU A 292 -7.68 3.80 -24.72
C GLU A 292 -7.98 2.79 -23.60
N THR A 293 -8.24 1.55 -24.00
CA THR A 293 -8.38 0.44 -23.07
C THR A 293 -7.01 0.02 -22.54
N TRP A 294 -7.01 -0.53 -21.33
CA TRP A 294 -5.79 -1.01 -20.69
C TRP A 294 -6.07 -2.29 -19.90
N LEU A 295 -5.02 -3.07 -19.66
CA LEU A 295 -5.11 -4.39 -19.05
C LEU A 295 -4.66 -4.37 -17.59
N ALA A 296 -5.46 -4.96 -16.71
CA ALA A 296 -5.05 -5.23 -15.34
C ALA A 296 -3.98 -6.33 -15.31
N MET A 297 -2.94 -6.10 -14.52
CA MET A 297 -1.86 -7.06 -14.31
C MET A 297 -2.32 -8.26 -13.47
N ASN A 298 -1.56 -9.35 -13.55
CA ASN A 298 -1.72 -10.47 -12.61
C ASN A 298 -0.94 -10.20 -11.31
N ALA A 299 -1.56 -9.52 -10.35
CA ALA A 299 -0.92 -9.16 -9.09
C ALA A 299 -0.57 -10.38 -8.22
N GLU A 300 -1.34 -11.48 -8.32
CA GLU A 300 -1.04 -12.71 -7.58
C GLU A 300 0.27 -13.35 -8.02
N SER A 301 0.59 -13.35 -9.32
CA SER A 301 1.85 -13.89 -9.85
C SER A 301 3.05 -13.14 -9.26
N ILE A 302 3.01 -11.81 -9.28
CA ILE A 302 4.07 -10.95 -8.74
C ILE A 302 4.21 -11.14 -7.23
N ALA A 303 3.08 -11.18 -6.53
CA ALA A 303 3.09 -11.41 -5.09
C ALA A 303 3.67 -12.78 -4.72
N LYS A 304 3.44 -13.81 -5.54
CA LYS A 304 3.99 -15.15 -5.33
C LYS A 304 5.50 -15.18 -5.55
N GLU A 305 6.01 -14.51 -6.58
CA GLU A 305 7.44 -14.40 -6.86
C GLU A 305 8.21 -13.75 -5.68
N LYS A 306 7.67 -12.64 -5.16
CA LYS A 306 8.24 -11.92 -4.02
C LYS A 306 8.20 -12.68 -2.69
N MET A 307 7.44 -13.78 -2.57
CA MET A 307 7.42 -14.55 -1.32
C MET A 307 8.79 -15.14 -0.98
N SER A 308 9.58 -15.47 -2.01
CA SER A 308 10.93 -16.01 -1.85
C SER A 308 11.89 -15.06 -1.11
N GLU A 309 11.61 -13.75 -1.13
CA GLU A 309 12.38 -12.75 -0.38
C GLU A 309 12.17 -12.87 1.15
N PHE A 310 11.06 -13.47 1.59
CA PHE A 310 10.66 -13.53 3.02
C PHE A 310 10.59 -14.95 3.57
N LEU A 311 10.44 -15.94 2.72
CA LEU A 311 10.31 -17.34 3.09
C LEU A 311 11.55 -18.11 2.62
N PRO A 312 12.41 -18.57 3.54
CA PRO A 312 13.52 -19.44 3.19
C PRO A 312 13.00 -20.68 2.46
N ASN A 313 13.57 -21.00 1.30
CA ASN A 313 13.24 -22.17 0.49
C ASN A 313 11.79 -22.19 -0.07
N PHE A 314 11.17 -21.02 -0.30
CA PHE A 314 9.84 -20.92 -0.92
C PHE A 314 9.79 -21.34 -2.39
#